data_AF-A0A934D711-F1
#
_entry.id   AF-A0A934D711-F1
#
_cell.length_a   1.000
_cell.length_b   1.000
_cell.length_c   1.000
_cell.angle_alpha   90.00
_cell.angle_beta   90.00
_cell.angle_gamma   90.00
#
_symmetry.space_group_name_H-M   'P 1'
#
loop_
_entity.id
_entity.type
_entity.pdbx_description
1 polymer ?
#
loop_
_entity_poly.entity_id
_entity_poly.type
_entity_poly.pdbx_seq_one_letter_code
_entity_poly.pdbx_strand_id
1 'polypeptide(L)' 'MKHYICTGGCEGESKVPGSCEAIACPKNGKPLSECDCGDGKHKPQTKTPLRPEERESE' A
#
# COMPACT_ATOMS: atom_id res chain seq x y z
N MET A 1 0.37 7.40 -9.47
CA MET A 1 1.23 7.27 -8.28
C MET A 1 2.02 5.99 -8.45
N LYS A 2 3.32 5.96 -8.12
CA LYS A 2 4.09 4.71 -8.15
C LYS A 2 3.88 3.97 -6.84
N HIS A 3 3.39 2.75 -6.89
CA HIS A 3 3.34 1.83 -5.76
C HIS A 3 3.70 0.42 -6.22
N TYR A 4 3.99 -0.44 -5.27
CA TYR A 4 4.48 -1.77 -5.49
C TYR A 4 3.50 -2.76 -4.87
N ILE A 5 3.09 -3.77 -5.64
CA ILE A 5 2.12 -4.77 -5.20
C ILE A 5 2.75 -6.15 -5.16
N CYS A 6 2.26 -6.97 -4.24
CA CYS A 6 2.62 -8.37 -4.18
C CYS A 6 1.74 -9.17 -5.14
N THR A 7 2.38 -9.77 -6.15
CA THR A 7 1.71 -10.70 -7.10
C THR A 7 1.51 -12.10 -6.51
N GLY A 8 1.71 -12.27 -5.19
CA GLY A 8 1.52 -13.52 -4.47
C GLY A 8 0.08 -13.79 -4.04
N GLY A 9 -0.87 -12.89 -4.35
CA GLY A 9 -2.28 -13.02 -3.98
C GLY A 9 -2.61 -12.66 -2.52
N CYS A 10 -1.63 -12.17 -1.77
CA CYS A 10 -1.79 -11.70 -0.38
C CYS A 10 -2.18 -10.22 -0.28
N GLU A 11 -2.44 -9.56 -1.41
CA GLU A 11 -2.88 -8.15 -1.49
C GLU A 11 -1.94 -7.14 -0.81
N GLY A 12 -0.69 -7.54 -0.51
CA GLY A 12 0.30 -6.64 0.07
C GLY A 12 0.67 -5.55 -0.93
N GLU A 13 0.58 -4.29 -0.51
CA GLU A 13 1.02 -3.13 -1.28
C GLU A 13 2.02 -2.29 -0.47
N SER A 14 2.88 -1.56 -1.17
CA SER A 14 3.83 -0.63 -0.57
C SER A 14 4.01 0.58 -1.46
N LYS A 15 4.23 1.75 -0.86
CA LYS A 15 4.59 2.98 -1.59
C LYS A 15 6.07 3.03 -1.96
N VAL A 16 6.88 2.16 -1.36
CA VAL A 16 8.32 2.07 -1.57
C VAL A 16 8.69 0.74 -2.20
N PRO A 17 9.73 0.71 -3.06
CA PRO A 17 10.28 -0.55 -3.56
C PRO A 17 10.76 -1.37 -2.37
N GLY A 18 10.35 -2.63 -2.31
CA GLY A 18 10.63 -3.50 -1.18
C GLY A 18 10.21 -4.93 -1.45
N SER A 19 10.27 -5.75 -0.40
CA SER A 19 9.83 -7.14 -0.45
C SER A 19 8.45 -7.28 0.17
N CYS A 20 7.71 -8.32 -0.21
CA CYS A 20 6.44 -8.65 0.44
C CYS A 20 6.71 -9.11 1.88
N GLU A 21 6.11 -8.42 2.85
CA GLU A 21 6.25 -8.73 4.29
C GLU A 21 5.09 -9.59 4.82
N ALA A 22 4.19 -10.04 3.95
CA ALA A 22 3.05 -10.85 4.36
C ALA A 22 3.53 -12.26 4.72
N ILE A 23 3.54 -12.57 6.02
CA ILE A 23 4.05 -13.83 6.59
C ILE A 23 3.39 -15.07 5.96
N ALA A 24 2.09 -14.99 5.67
CA ALA A 24 1.32 -16.07 5.06
C ALA A 24 1.35 -16.07 3.52
N CYS A 25 2.10 -15.16 2.88
CA CYS A 25 2.14 -15.06 1.43
C CYS A 25 3.12 -16.08 0.85
N PRO A 26 2.76 -16.81 -0.22
CA PRO A 26 3.70 -17.72 -0.90
C PRO A 26 4.89 -16.96 -1.52
N LYS A 27 4.76 -15.63 -1.66
CA LYS A 27 5.81 -14.72 -2.10
C LYS A 27 6.37 -13.85 -0.96
N ASN A 28 6.22 -14.26 0.29
CA ASN A 28 6.88 -13.61 1.42
C ASN A 28 8.40 -13.50 1.15
N GLY A 29 8.98 -12.32 1.38
CA GLY A 29 10.38 -12.01 1.09
C GLY A 29 10.74 -11.89 -0.39
N LYS A 30 9.79 -12.04 -1.33
CA LYS A 30 10.03 -11.74 -2.76
C LYS A 30 9.85 -10.24 -3.00
N PRO A 31 10.56 -9.66 -4.00
CA PRO A 31 10.38 -8.26 -4.37
C PRO A 31 8.95 -8.00 -4.84
N LEU A 32 8.39 -6.87 -4.41
CA LEU A 32 7.12 -6.34 -4.88
C LEU A 32 7.24 -5.86 -6.33
N SER A 33 6.19 -6.02 -7.11
CA SER A 33 6.14 -5.59 -8.50
C SER A 33 5.62 -4.17 -8.59
N GLU A 34 6.31 -3.29 -9.33
CA GLU A 34 5.84 -1.93 -9.60
C GLU A 34 4.47 -2.02 -10.31
N CYS A 35 3.44 -1.36 -9.76
CA CYS A 35 2.15 -1.19 -10.40
C CYS A 35 2.06 0.22 -10.96
N ASP A 36 1.87 0.31 -12.28
CA ASP A 36 1.67 1.56 -13.00
C ASP A 36 0.18 1.93 -13.10
N CYS A 37 -0.60 1.56 -12.09
CA CYS A 37 -2.02 1.76 -12.08
C CYS A 37 -2.35 3.20 -11.61
N GLY A 38 -2.84 4.03 -12.53
CA GLY A 38 -3.07 5.47 -12.34
C GLY A 38 -4.02 5.82 -11.19
N ASP A 39 -4.94 4.92 -10.84
CA ASP A 39 -5.95 5.12 -9.81
C ASP A 39 -5.45 4.92 -8.37
N GLY A 40 -4.31 4.24 -8.14
CA GLY A 40 -3.86 3.89 -6.79
C GLY A 40 -4.88 3.07 -5.97
N LYS A 41 -5.86 2.44 -6.63
CA LYS A 41 -6.94 1.64 -6.01
C LYS A 41 -6.56 0.17 -5.93
N HIS A 42 -5.46 -0.10 -5.26
CA HIS A 42 -5.28 -1.35 -4.54
C HIS A 42 -5.53 -0.95 -3.08
N LYS A 43 -6.36 -1.67 -2.32
CA LYS A 43 -6.67 -1.29 -0.94
C LYS A 43 -5.72 -2.07 -0.01
N PRO A 44 -5.24 -1.46 1.09
CA PRO A 44 -6.09 -1.40 2.26
C PRO A 44 -6.49 0.03 2.59
N GLN A 45 -7.79 0.24 2.84
CA GLN A 45 -8.23 1.50 3.44
C GLN A 45 -7.66 1.63 4.84
N THR A 46 -6.49 2.24 4.95
CA THR A 46 -6.14 3.03 6.13
C THR A 46 -6.41 4.48 5.78
N LYS A 47 -7.69 4.77 5.51
CA LYS A 47 -8.29 5.99 6.05
C LYS A 47 -8.38 5.80 7.57
N THR A 48 -7.25 5.69 8.26
CA THR A 48 -7.24 6.30 9.58
C THR A 48 -7.22 7.79 9.27
N PRO A 49 -8.24 8.57 9.63
CA PRO A 49 -8.07 10.01 9.62
C PRO A 49 -6.96 10.28 10.63
N LEU A 50 -5.72 10.45 10.16
CA LEU A 50 -4.75 11.22 10.90
C LEU A 50 -5.35 12.61 10.97
N ARG A 51 -6.00 12.86 12.12
CA ARG A 51 -6.50 14.10 12.71
C ARG A 51 -6.80 15.24 11.73
N PRO A 52 -8.02 15.80 11.72
CA PRO A 52 -8.24 17.11 11.12
C PRO A 52 -7.39 18.14 11.89
N GLU A 53 -6.21 18.48 11.41
CA GLU A 53 -5.52 19.70 11.81
C GLU A 53 -6.04 20.85 10.97
N GLU A 54 -7.28 21.27 11.23
CA GLU A 54 -7.82 22.55 10.76
C GLU A 54 -8.48 23.19 11.97
N ARG A 55 -7.65 23.70 12.89
CA ARG A 55 -8.05 24.80 13.77
C ARG A 55 -8.18 25.99 12.83
N GLU A 56 -9.39 26.51 12.56
CA GLU A 56 -9.68 27.93 12.30
C GLU A 56 -11.09 28.29 12.80
N SER A 57 -11.18 29.52 13.26
CA SER A 57 -12.17 30.12 14.16
C SER A 57 -13.53 30.40 13.52
N GLU A 58 -14.59 30.31 14.32
CA GLU A 58 -15.73 31.26 14.35
C GLU A 58 -16.44 31.20 15.71
#